data_AF-A0A1H4INL7-F1
#
_entry.id   AF-A0A1H4INL7-F1
#
_cell.length_a   1.000
_cell.length_b   1.000
_cell.length_c   1.000
_cell.angle_alpha   90.00
_cell.angle_beta   90.00
_cell.angle_gamma   90.00
#
_symmetry.space_group_name_H-M   'P 1'
#
loop_
_entity.id
_entity.type
_entity.pdbx_description
1 polymer ?
#
loop_
_entity_poly.entity_id
_entity_poly.type
_entity_poly.pdbx_seq_one_letter_code
_entity_poly.pdbx_strand_id
1 'polypeptide(L)'
;MFNFQDATAPSLAAEKMAKKYKTKGYVMDFSLRSLEYEIDKIIYAIEHYQGIESEEILKAECSAYFGVTLCRVYDMNCIGQYFDGTTRTGVNYYSYIIEKNGYQFHPAGIFEYRIPGYYQNYGLFYRYLHFRHYERGNRRFVQPGILATLASL
;
A
#
# COMPACT_ATOMS: atom_id res chain seq x y z
N MET A 1 -15.21 -21.51 -5.69
CA MET A 1 -15.67 -20.44 -6.60
C MET A 1 -15.66 -19.15 -5.79
N PHE A 2 -14.84 -18.16 -6.14
CA PHE A 2 -14.83 -16.88 -5.43
C PHE A 2 -16.14 -16.14 -5.69
N ASN A 3 -16.82 -15.68 -4.63
CA ASN A 3 -18.02 -14.87 -4.78
C ASN A 3 -17.61 -13.42 -5.06
N PHE A 4 -17.80 -12.98 -6.30
CA PHE A 4 -17.40 -11.65 -6.76
C PHE A 4 -18.37 -10.53 -6.34
N GLN A 5 -19.50 -10.86 -5.70
CA GLN A 5 -20.46 -9.88 -5.19
C GLN A 5 -19.92 -9.06 -4.00
N ASP A 6 -18.85 -9.54 -3.36
CA ASP A 6 -18.26 -8.96 -2.16
C ASP A 6 -17.06 -8.04 -2.43
N ALA A 7 -16.72 -7.78 -3.70
CA ALA A 7 -15.60 -6.92 -4.07
C ALA A 7 -15.90 -5.45 -3.77
N THR A 8 -15.01 -4.78 -3.04
CA THR A 8 -15.07 -3.34 -2.77
C THR A 8 -14.24 -2.59 -3.82
N ALA A 9 -14.71 -1.44 -4.30
CA ALA A 9 -13.90 -0.58 -5.17
C ALA A 9 -12.67 -0.06 -4.40
N PRO A 10 -11.43 -0.14 -4.95
CA PRO A 10 -10.21 0.32 -4.25
C PRO A 10 -10.33 1.77 -3.75
N SER A 11 -10.92 2.66 -4.56
CA SER A 11 -11.15 4.05 -4.19
C SER A 11 -12.04 4.20 -2.95
N LEU A 12 -13.09 3.36 -2.81
CA LEU A 12 -13.97 3.40 -1.64
C LEU A 12 -13.22 2.94 -0.38
N ALA A 13 -12.42 1.87 -0.48
CA ALA A 13 -11.61 1.40 0.63
C ALA A 13 -10.56 2.44 1.07
N ALA A 14 -9.90 3.07 0.10
CA ALA A 14 -8.93 4.13 0.35
C ALA A 14 -9.55 5.36 1.03
N GLU A 15 -10.74 5.78 0.59
CA GLU A 15 -11.48 6.90 1.22
C GLU A 15 -11.94 6.56 2.64
N LYS A 16 -12.39 5.33 2.88
CA LYS A 16 -12.73 4.85 4.23
C LYS A 16 -11.52 4.90 5.15
N MET A 17 -10.36 4.41 4.71
CA MET A 17 -9.10 4.51 5.46
C MET A 17 -8.73 5.98 5.72
N ALA A 18 -8.73 6.82 4.69
CA ALA A 18 -8.38 8.23 4.81
C ALA A 18 -9.26 8.94 5.85
N LYS A 19 -10.58 8.68 5.83
CA LYS A 19 -11.52 9.20 6.82
C LYS A 19 -11.21 8.68 8.24
N LYS A 20 -11.00 7.37 8.38
CA LYS A 20 -10.68 6.69 9.66
C LYS A 20 -9.44 7.27 10.34
N TYR A 21 -8.40 7.61 9.59
CA TYR A 21 -7.17 8.17 10.17
C TYR A 21 -7.19 9.70 10.27
N LYS A 22 -7.94 10.40 9.41
CA LYS A 22 -8.21 11.84 9.62
C LYS A 22 -8.87 12.13 10.96
N THR A 23 -9.83 11.31 11.38
CA THR A 23 -10.47 11.48 12.70
C THR A 23 -9.51 11.22 13.87
N LYS A 24 -8.38 10.56 13.61
CA LYS A 24 -7.29 10.33 14.57
C LYS A 24 -6.17 11.39 14.47
N GLY A 25 -6.33 12.42 13.63
CA GLY A 25 -5.38 13.53 13.48
C GLY A 25 -4.32 13.37 12.40
N TYR A 26 -4.41 12.33 11.55
CA TYR A 26 -3.46 12.09 10.46
C TYR A 26 -3.81 12.89 9.20
N VAL A 27 -2.80 13.28 8.43
CA VAL A 27 -2.98 14.04 7.17
C VAL A 27 -3.13 13.09 5.98
N MET A 28 -4.33 12.57 5.75
CA MET A 28 -4.63 11.60 4.67
C MET A 28 -5.20 12.26 3.40
N ASP A 29 -4.40 13.06 2.70
CA ASP A 29 -4.84 13.90 1.58
C ASP A 29 -4.57 13.33 0.18
N PHE A 30 -4.13 12.07 0.09
CA PHE A 30 -3.73 11.42 -1.17
C PHE A 30 -2.59 12.14 -1.89
N SER A 31 -1.70 12.80 -1.15
CA SER A 31 -0.41 13.28 -1.66
C SER A 31 0.70 12.25 -1.44
N LEU A 32 1.78 12.34 -2.21
CA LEU A 32 3.01 11.57 -1.93
C LEU A 32 3.53 11.82 -0.51
N ARG A 33 3.42 13.05 -0.02
CA ARG A 33 3.81 13.40 1.34
C ARG A 33 2.99 12.63 2.38
N SER A 34 1.66 12.55 2.22
CA SER A 34 0.85 11.74 3.15
C SER A 34 1.27 10.28 3.15
N LEU A 35 1.59 9.73 1.98
CA LEU A 35 2.08 8.37 1.81
C LEU A 35 3.40 8.13 2.52
N GLU A 36 4.35 9.04 2.35
CA GLU A 36 5.71 8.92 2.89
C GLU A 36 5.77 9.07 4.41
N TYR A 37 4.87 9.88 4.99
CA TYR A 37 4.94 10.23 6.42
C TYR A 37 3.84 9.61 7.28
N GLU A 38 2.59 9.55 6.80
CA GLU A 38 1.48 9.11 7.65
C GLU A 38 1.40 7.58 7.74
N ILE A 39 1.74 6.86 6.67
CA ILE A 39 1.75 5.39 6.66
C ILE A 39 2.71 4.83 7.72
N ASP A 40 3.87 5.46 7.90
CA ASP A 40 4.86 5.08 8.93
C ASP A 40 4.29 5.20 10.33
N LYS A 41 3.65 6.34 10.61
CA LYS A 41 3.02 6.61 11.91
C LYS A 41 1.90 5.61 12.18
N ILE A 42 1.09 5.30 11.17
CA ILE A 42 -0.02 4.34 11.28
C ILE A 42 0.50 2.94 11.62
N ILE A 43 1.51 2.46 10.89
CA ILE A 43 2.11 1.14 11.12
C ILE A 43 2.74 1.09 12.52
N TYR A 44 3.54 2.10 12.88
CA TYR A 44 4.18 2.17 14.20
C TYR A 44 3.17 2.19 15.35
N ALA A 45 2.08 2.95 15.22
CA ALA A 45 1.05 3.04 16.24
C ALA A 45 0.39 1.67 16.50
N ILE A 46 0.18 0.85 15.47
CA ILE A 46 -0.47 -0.46 15.61
C ILE A 46 0.47 -1.50 16.23
N GLU A 47 1.76 -1.48 15.89
CA GLU A 47 2.77 -2.36 16.50
C GLU A 47 2.90 -2.14 18.02
N HIS A 48 2.69 -0.90 18.49
CA HIS A 48 2.97 -0.51 19.88
C HIS A 48 1.72 -0.30 20.74
N TYR A 49 0.56 -0.02 20.14
CA TYR A 49 -0.69 0.23 20.87
C TYR A 49 -1.72 -0.79 20.44
N GLN A 50 -1.81 -1.88 21.22
CA GLN A 50 -2.72 -2.99 20.99
C GLN A 50 -4.18 -2.54 20.81
N GLY A 51 -4.63 -2.58 19.56
CA GLY A 51 -6.02 -2.72 19.17
C GLY A 51 -6.07 -3.84 18.14
N ILE A 52 -6.98 -4.79 18.30
CA ILE A 52 -7.12 -5.96 17.41
C ILE A 52 -7.73 -5.50 16.07
N GLU A 53 -7.03 -4.63 15.34
CA GLU A 53 -7.17 -4.63 13.88
C GLU A 53 -6.29 -5.78 13.40
N SER A 54 -6.88 -6.72 12.67
CA SER A 54 -6.07 -7.79 12.10
C SER A 54 -5.05 -7.15 11.17
N GLU A 55 -3.80 -7.60 11.27
CA GLU A 55 -2.69 -7.19 10.42
C GLU A 55 -3.10 -7.12 8.94
N GLU A 56 -3.94 -8.07 8.53
CA GLU A 56 -4.51 -8.17 7.19
C GLU A 56 -5.48 -7.05 6.80
N ILE A 57 -6.32 -6.54 7.71
CA ILE A 57 -7.17 -5.38 7.44
C ILE A 57 -6.29 -4.14 7.23
N LEU A 58 -5.24 -3.98 8.04
CA LEU A 58 -4.31 -2.87 7.87
C LEU A 58 -3.56 -2.95 6.54
N LYS A 59 -3.03 -4.13 6.19
CA LYS A 59 -2.38 -4.34 4.88
C LYS A 59 -3.31 -4.01 3.73
N ALA A 60 -4.56 -4.45 3.82
CA ALA A 60 -5.58 -4.10 2.84
C ALA A 60 -5.72 -2.57 2.78
N GLU A 61 -6.18 -1.92 3.85
CA GLU A 61 -6.43 -0.48 3.89
C GLU A 61 -5.24 0.34 3.34
N CYS A 62 -4.03 0.05 3.81
CA CYS A 62 -2.79 0.69 3.34
C CYS A 62 -2.54 0.46 1.84
N SER A 63 -2.77 -0.75 1.33
CA SER A 63 -2.61 -1.08 -0.09
C SER A 63 -3.59 -0.30 -0.96
N ALA A 64 -4.85 -0.19 -0.53
CA ALA A 64 -5.85 0.64 -1.24
C ALA A 64 -5.45 2.11 -1.24
N TYR A 65 -5.12 2.68 -0.08
CA TYR A 65 -4.74 4.09 0.02
C TYR A 65 -3.49 4.41 -0.81
N PHE A 66 -2.49 3.54 -0.76
CA PHE A 66 -1.28 3.66 -1.57
C PHE A 66 -1.56 3.62 -3.07
N GLY A 67 -2.24 2.58 -3.54
CA GLY A 67 -2.54 2.42 -4.97
C GLY A 67 -3.38 3.58 -5.52
N VAL A 68 -4.44 3.96 -4.80
CA VAL A 68 -5.33 5.06 -5.20
C VAL A 68 -4.59 6.40 -5.19
N THR A 69 -3.68 6.61 -4.24
CA THR A 69 -2.84 7.81 -4.23
C THR A 69 -1.95 7.86 -5.47
N LEU A 70 -1.30 6.75 -5.84
CA LEU A 70 -0.48 6.71 -7.07
C LEU A 70 -1.33 6.93 -8.32
N CYS A 71 -2.53 6.35 -8.39
CA CYS A 71 -3.47 6.61 -9.48
C CYS A 71 -3.79 8.10 -9.62
N ARG A 72 -4.01 8.81 -8.51
CA ARG A 72 -4.29 10.25 -8.53
C ARG A 72 -3.07 11.08 -8.93
N VAL A 73 -1.89 10.73 -8.40
CA VAL A 73 -0.67 11.52 -8.61
C VAL A 73 -0.10 11.33 -10.02
N TYR A 74 -0.16 10.12 -10.56
CA TYR A 74 0.49 9.76 -11.83
C TYR A 74 -0.48 9.48 -12.98
N ASP A 75 -1.78 9.74 -12.77
CA ASP A 75 -2.86 9.46 -13.73
C ASP A 75 -2.86 7.99 -14.19
N MET A 76 -3.00 7.08 -13.22
CA MET A 76 -3.02 5.63 -13.46
C MET A 76 -4.41 5.06 -13.25
N ASN A 77 -4.69 3.94 -13.91
CA ASN A 77 -5.96 3.22 -13.77
C ASN A 77 -5.89 2.18 -12.65
N CYS A 78 -6.97 2.08 -11.85
CA CYS A 78 -7.18 0.96 -10.94
C CYS A 78 -7.84 -0.19 -11.69
N ILE A 79 -7.22 -1.37 -11.67
CA ILE A 79 -7.70 -2.56 -12.38
C ILE A 79 -7.82 -3.73 -11.41
N GLY A 80 -8.80 -4.59 -11.68
CA GLY A 80 -9.05 -5.81 -10.93
C GLY A 80 -10.02 -5.60 -9.78
N GLN A 81 -10.02 -6.54 -8.86
CA GLN A 81 -10.93 -6.57 -7.72
C GLN A 81 -10.16 -6.37 -6.43
N TYR A 82 -10.80 -5.72 -5.48
CA TYR A 82 -10.20 -5.41 -4.21
C TYR A 82 -11.10 -5.88 -3.07
N PHE A 83 -10.51 -6.63 -2.15
CA PHE A 83 -11.21 -7.17 -0.99
C PHE A 83 -10.61 -6.53 0.25
N ASP A 84 -11.43 -5.77 0.98
CA ASP A 84 -11.01 -4.91 2.09
C ASP A 84 -10.72 -5.68 3.40
N GLY A 85 -10.61 -7.00 3.32
CA GLY A 85 -10.31 -7.87 4.46
C GLY A 85 -11.49 -8.09 5.42
N THR A 86 -12.64 -7.43 5.22
CA THR A 86 -13.83 -7.60 6.08
C THR A 86 -14.64 -8.87 5.75
N THR A 87 -14.46 -9.40 4.55
CA THR A 87 -15.15 -10.60 4.04
C THR A 87 -14.30 -11.84 4.28
N ARG A 88 -14.85 -12.81 5.03
CA ARG A 88 -14.16 -14.06 5.43
C ARG A 88 -13.73 -14.98 4.27
N THR A 89 -14.09 -14.67 3.02
CA THR A 89 -13.91 -15.51 1.82
C THR A 89 -12.52 -15.43 1.21
N GLY A 90 -11.61 -14.62 1.74
CA GLY A 90 -10.20 -14.59 1.36
C GLY A 90 -9.68 -13.17 1.29
N VAL A 91 -8.55 -12.92 1.95
CA VAL A 91 -7.89 -11.61 2.02
C VAL A 91 -7.17 -11.33 0.68
N ASN A 92 -7.91 -11.06 -0.39
CA ASN A 92 -7.32 -10.93 -1.73
C ASN A 92 -7.18 -9.46 -2.17
N TYR A 93 -6.43 -8.65 -1.41
CA TYR A 93 -5.99 -7.34 -1.91
C TYR A 93 -4.92 -7.45 -3.01
N TYR A 94 -4.44 -8.66 -3.33
CA TYR A 94 -3.46 -8.94 -4.38
C TYR A 94 -4.02 -8.86 -5.80
N SER A 95 -5.33 -9.05 -5.98
CA SER A 95 -5.99 -8.94 -7.29
C SER A 95 -6.16 -7.50 -7.77
N TYR A 96 -5.80 -6.51 -6.94
CA TYR A 96 -5.80 -5.10 -7.29
C TYR A 96 -4.45 -4.69 -7.89
N ILE A 97 -4.51 -4.09 -9.07
CA ILE A 97 -3.37 -3.60 -9.85
C ILE A 97 -3.60 -2.13 -10.17
N ILE A 98 -2.51 -1.36 -10.23
CA ILE A 98 -2.52 -0.05 -10.89
C ILE A 98 -1.77 -0.16 -12.23
N GLU A 99 -2.30 0.47 -13.27
CA GLU A 99 -1.75 0.40 -14.62
C GLU A 99 -1.59 1.78 -15.26
N LYS A 100 -0.45 1.97 -15.95
CA LYS A 100 -0.22 3.09 -16.86
C LYS A 100 0.66 2.64 -18.02
N ASN A 101 0.24 2.90 -19.26
CA ASN A 101 1.03 2.60 -20.47
C ASN A 101 1.54 1.14 -20.54
N GLY A 102 0.72 0.19 -20.10
CA GLY A 102 1.05 -1.24 -20.06
C GLY A 102 2.00 -1.66 -18.91
N TYR A 103 2.50 -0.71 -18.12
CA TYR A 103 3.17 -1.02 -16.86
C TYR A 103 2.13 -1.33 -15.79
N GLN A 104 2.27 -2.47 -15.13
CA GLN A 104 1.38 -2.95 -14.08
C GLN A 104 2.13 -3.08 -12.76
N PHE A 105 1.47 -2.68 -11.68
CA PHE A 105 2.02 -2.76 -10.34
C PHE A 105 0.96 -3.17 -9.32
N HIS A 106 1.31 -4.08 -8.42
CA HIS A 106 0.44 -4.55 -7.34
C HIS A 106 0.76 -3.78 -6.05
N PRO A 107 -0.12 -2.86 -5.57
CA PRO A 107 0.15 -2.05 -4.39
C PRO A 107 0.41 -2.87 -3.12
N ALA A 108 -0.22 -4.04 -3.03
CA ALA A 108 -0.03 -5.03 -1.98
C ALA A 108 1.44 -5.46 -1.78
N GLY A 109 2.20 -5.55 -2.88
CA GLY A 109 3.57 -6.08 -2.85
C GLY A 109 4.56 -5.21 -2.06
N ILE A 110 4.21 -3.96 -1.73
CA ILE A 110 5.02 -3.12 -0.85
C ILE A 110 4.73 -3.38 0.63
N PHE A 111 3.53 -3.84 0.98
CA PHE A 111 3.11 -4.06 2.37
C PHE A 111 3.33 -5.50 2.86
N GLU A 112 3.51 -6.47 1.95
CA GLU A 112 3.96 -7.84 2.27
C GLU A 112 5.26 -7.87 3.08
N TYR A 113 6.18 -6.92 2.82
CA TYR A 113 7.50 -6.89 3.45
C TYR A 113 7.61 -5.96 4.64
N ARG A 114 6.57 -5.16 4.93
CA ARG A 114 6.62 -4.10 5.91
C ARG A 114 5.80 -4.36 7.18
N ILE A 115 4.70 -5.11 7.05
CA ILE A 115 3.69 -5.18 8.12
C ILE A 115 3.80 -6.43 9.04
N PRO A 116 4.58 -7.49 8.75
CA PRO A 116 5.07 -8.36 9.82
C PRO A 116 6.56 -8.09 10.06
N GLY A 117 6.95 -8.00 11.34
CA GLY A 117 8.27 -7.62 11.86
C GLY A 117 9.51 -8.45 11.44
N TYR A 118 9.61 -8.86 10.17
CA TYR A 118 10.71 -9.64 9.62
C TYR A 118 11.78 -8.80 8.92
N TYR A 119 11.52 -7.53 8.59
CA TYR A 119 12.50 -6.65 7.96
C TYR A 119 12.53 -5.24 8.55
N GLN A 120 12.97 -5.14 9.81
CA GLN A 120 13.34 -3.86 10.45
C GLN A 120 14.47 -3.10 9.69
N ASN A 121 15.10 -3.70 8.68
CA ASN A 121 16.37 -3.25 8.10
C ASN A 121 16.28 -2.33 6.87
N TYR A 122 15.09 -2.01 6.34
CA TYR A 122 14.98 -1.20 5.11
C TYR A 122 14.40 0.22 5.31
N GLY A 123 13.96 0.58 6.53
CA GLY A 123 13.64 1.95 6.93
C GLY A 123 12.23 2.46 6.57
N LEU A 124 12.05 3.79 6.59
CA LEU A 124 10.79 4.53 6.39
C LEU A 124 10.10 4.20 5.05
N PHE A 125 8.77 4.37 4.90
CA PHE A 125 8.05 4.05 3.64
C PHE A 125 8.67 4.76 2.45
N TYR A 126 9.10 5.99 2.68
CA TYR A 126 9.89 6.80 1.77
C TYR A 126 10.97 5.98 1.05
N ARG A 127 11.75 5.15 1.76
CA ARG A 127 12.82 4.37 1.14
C ARG A 127 12.31 3.36 0.13
N TYR A 128 11.15 2.75 0.36
CA TYR A 128 10.54 1.81 -0.58
C TYR A 128 10.02 2.51 -1.83
N LEU A 129 9.52 3.74 -1.69
CA LEU A 129 9.05 4.53 -2.81
C LEU A 129 10.19 5.02 -3.72
N HIS A 130 11.31 5.42 -3.10
CA HIS A 130 12.41 6.07 -3.80
C HIS A 130 13.55 5.12 -4.20
N PHE A 131 13.70 3.97 -3.53
CA PHE A 131 14.83 3.06 -3.75
C PHE A 131 14.41 1.60 -3.79
N ARG A 132 14.97 0.85 -4.76
CA ARG A 132 14.92 -0.60 -4.81
C ARG A 132 16.25 -1.17 -4.35
N HIS A 133 16.22 -2.04 -3.35
CA HIS A 133 17.41 -2.73 -2.86
C HIS A 133 17.36 -4.18 -3.34
N TYR A 134 18.50 -4.69 -3.81
CA TYR A 134 18.64 -6.11 -4.13
C TYR A 134 20.06 -6.59 -3.85
N GLU A 135 20.20 -7.88 -3.64
CA GLU A 135 21.48 -8.53 -3.40
C GLU A 135 21.87 -9.37 -4.61
N ARG A 136 23.16 -9.35 -4.95
CA ARG A 136 23.74 -10.22 -5.98
C ARG A 136 25.07 -10.75 -5.44
N GLY A 137 25.06 -12.01 -5.01
CA GLY A 137 26.15 -12.59 -4.20
C GLY A 137 26.25 -11.85 -2.85
N ASN A 138 27.47 -11.55 -2.41
CA ASN A 138 27.72 -10.83 -1.14
C ASN A 138 27.69 -9.30 -1.28
N ARG A 139 27.10 -8.77 -2.35
CA ARG A 139 27.05 -7.33 -2.63
C ARG A 139 25.60 -6.86 -2.67
N ARG A 140 25.36 -5.72 -2.02
CA ARG A 140 24.08 -5.02 -2.01
C ARG A 140 24.10 -3.89 -3.03
N PHE A 141 23.03 -3.78 -3.80
CA PHE A 141 22.85 -2.78 -4.84
C PHE A 141 21.60 -1.95 -4.55
N VAL A 142 21.63 -0.71 -5.03
CA VAL A 142 20.52 0.25 -4.92
C VAL A 142 20.20 0.76 -6.32
N GLN A 143 18.92 0.72 -6.66
CA GLN A 143 18.36 1.26 -7.91
C GLN A 143 17.26 2.28 -7.57
N PRO A 144 16.88 3.14 -8.54
CA PRO A 144 15.68 3.96 -8.41
C PRO A 144 14.45 3.09 -8.08
N GLY A 145 13.61 3.59 -7.17
CA GLY A 145 12.39 2.94 -6.73
C GLY A 145 11.21 3.15 -7.68
N ILE A 146 10.02 2.79 -7.21
CA ILE A 146 8.80 2.85 -8.02
C ILE A 146 8.48 4.25 -8.53
N LEU A 147 8.72 5.30 -7.73
CA LEU A 147 8.39 6.66 -8.15
C LEU A 147 9.21 7.13 -9.36
N ALA A 148 10.47 6.69 -9.47
CA ALA A 148 11.29 7.00 -10.63
C ALA A 148 10.75 6.33 -11.91
N THR A 149 10.31 5.07 -11.79
CA THR A 149 9.63 4.37 -12.88
C THR A 149 8.36 5.11 -13.28
N LEU A 150 7.47 5.43 -12.33
CA LEU A 150 6.19 6.08 -12.60
C LEU A 150 6.33 7.48 -13.19
N ALA A 151 7.36 8.23 -12.80
CA ALA A 151 7.66 9.54 -13.37
C ALA A 151 8.16 9.46 -14.83
N SER A 152 8.60 8.29 -15.29
CA SER A 152 9.07 8.05 -16.66
C SER A 152 8.01 7.42 -17.60
N LEU A 153 6.84 7.06 -17.06
CA LEU A 153 5.71 6.48 -17.80
C LEU A 153 4.78 7.55 -18.35
#